data_AF-A0A7W0H0G4-F1
#
_entry.id   AF-A0A7W0H0G4-F1
#
_cell.length_a   1.000
_cell.length_b   1.000
_cell.length_c   1.000
_cell.angle_alpha   90.00
_cell.angle_beta   90.00
_cell.angle_gamma   90.00
#
_symmetry.space_group_name_H-M   'P 1'
#
loop_
_entity.id
_entity.type
_entity.pdbx_description
1 polymer ?
#
loop_
_entity_poly.entity_id
_entity_poly.type
_entity_poly.pdbx_seq_one_letter_code
_entity_poly.pdbx_strand_id
1 'polypeptide(L)'
;MARRSLKPQLNQIRTWVRQGRTDAWIAHQLEVSVGDIRSFKHEHELVPGDAPGNGDDGPAVSEELDLRAEDDALVAAALEAEQEVDEVSEDEASEDEASDGDEDSDDDDDKPKRRRRGRRGGRGRRRKQQALEGTFDHGDEGYGLWLDPAIQDDPVYAEHWAGHRPVIVTVEAERIIISRAGEDEDSGDEDED
;
A
#
# COMPACT_ATOMS: atom_id res chain seq x y z
N MET A 1 26.90 -19.61 1.85
CA MET A 1 26.34 -20.57 0.87
C MET A 1 27.16 -20.44 -0.41
N ALA A 2 27.60 -21.54 -1.03
CA ALA A 2 28.34 -21.46 -2.29
C ALA A 2 27.40 -21.00 -3.41
N ARG A 3 27.76 -19.94 -4.15
CA ARG A 3 26.99 -19.43 -5.29
C ARG A 3 26.88 -20.52 -6.35
N ARG A 4 25.69 -21.09 -6.56
CA ARG A 4 25.44 -22.00 -7.68
C ARG A 4 25.55 -21.21 -8.98
N SER A 5 26.27 -21.74 -9.96
CA SER A 5 26.40 -21.08 -11.26
C SER A 5 25.07 -21.13 -12.00
N LEU A 6 24.57 -19.97 -12.43
CA LEU A 6 23.32 -19.80 -13.20
C LEU A 6 23.50 -20.06 -14.71
N LYS A 7 24.74 -20.16 -15.20
CA LYS A 7 25.08 -20.40 -16.62
C LYS A 7 24.38 -21.61 -17.25
N PRO A 8 24.26 -22.78 -16.58
CA PRO A 8 23.55 -23.94 -17.12
C PRO A 8 22.03 -23.69 -17.31
N GLN A 9 21.47 -22.74 -16.57
CA GLN A 9 20.04 -22.47 -16.51
C GLN A 9 19.61 -21.30 -17.42
N LEU A 10 20.54 -20.75 -18.22
CA LEU A 10 20.29 -19.59 -19.08
C LEU A 10 19.06 -19.74 -19.99
N ASN A 11 18.90 -20.91 -20.63
CA ASN A 11 17.76 -21.16 -21.52
C ASN A 11 16.44 -21.30 -20.76
N GLN A 12 16.47 -21.77 -19.50
CA GLN A 12 15.28 -21.85 -18.64
C GLN A 12 14.85 -20.44 -18.24
N ILE A 13 15.81 -19.61 -17.79
CA ILE A 13 15.57 -18.22 -17.41
C ILE A 13 15.01 -17.43 -18.60
N ARG A 14 15.58 -17.56 -19.80
CA ARG A 14 15.05 -16.96 -21.04
C ARG A 14 13.59 -17.33 -21.31
N THR A 15 13.26 -18.60 -21.12
CA THR A 15 11.91 -19.12 -21.37
C THR A 15 10.92 -18.53 -20.37
N TRP A 16 11.28 -18.51 -19.08
CA TRP A 16 10.45 -17.95 -18.02
C TRP A 16 10.27 -16.44 -18.13
N VAL A 17 11.31 -15.70 -18.52
CA VAL A 17 11.22 -14.26 -18.80
C VAL A 17 10.25 -14.00 -19.97
N ARG A 18 10.32 -14.78 -21.06
CA ARG A 18 9.35 -14.66 -22.17
C ARG A 18 7.91 -15.01 -21.74
N GLN A 19 7.74 -15.88 -20.76
CA GLN A 19 6.45 -16.21 -20.15
C GLN A 19 5.98 -15.16 -19.13
N GLY A 20 6.71 -14.06 -18.92
CA GLY A 20 6.35 -13.00 -17.98
C GLY A 20 6.55 -13.36 -16.51
N ARG A 21 7.35 -14.39 -16.19
CA ARG A 21 7.66 -14.74 -14.79
C ARG A 21 8.58 -13.70 -14.15
N THR A 22 8.31 -13.37 -12.89
CA THR A 22 9.05 -12.37 -12.13
C THR A 22 10.39 -12.91 -11.63
N ASP A 23 11.36 -12.01 -11.38
CA ASP A 23 12.69 -12.38 -10.91
C ASP A 23 12.67 -13.04 -9.52
N ALA A 24 11.71 -12.66 -8.66
CA ALA A 24 11.49 -13.31 -7.37
C ALA A 24 11.03 -14.77 -7.52
N TRP A 25 10.18 -15.05 -8.50
CA TRP A 25 9.73 -16.41 -8.80
C TRP A 25 10.88 -17.27 -9.37
N ILE A 26 11.68 -16.71 -10.28
CA ILE A 26 12.86 -17.39 -10.86
C ILE A 26 13.91 -17.66 -9.77
N ALA A 27 14.17 -16.69 -8.90
CA ALA A 27 15.12 -16.81 -7.79
C ALA A 27 14.72 -17.93 -6.82
N HIS A 28 13.44 -17.98 -6.44
CA HIS A 28 12.90 -19.05 -5.60
C HIS A 28 13.09 -20.43 -6.24
N GLN A 29 12.79 -20.57 -7.53
CA GLN A 29 12.86 -21.85 -8.24
C GLN A 29 14.29 -22.38 -8.40
N LEU A 30 15.28 -21.48 -8.48
CA LEU A 30 16.69 -21.82 -8.63
C LEU A 30 17.45 -21.84 -7.30
N GLU A 31 16.75 -21.56 -6.18
CA GLU A 31 17.32 -21.42 -4.83
C GLU A 31 18.49 -20.43 -4.79
N VAL A 32 18.33 -19.27 -5.46
CA VAL A 32 19.32 -18.18 -5.49
C VAL A 32 18.69 -16.85 -5.04
N SER A 33 19.51 -15.82 -4.86
CA SER A 33 19.00 -14.49 -4.50
C SER A 33 18.37 -13.77 -5.71
N VAL A 34 17.43 -12.87 -5.44
CA VAL A 34 16.81 -12.02 -6.48
C VAL A 34 17.86 -11.10 -7.13
N GLY A 35 18.83 -10.64 -6.35
CA GLY A 35 19.96 -9.85 -6.84
C GLY A 35 20.81 -10.62 -7.87
N ASP A 36 21.10 -11.90 -7.62
CA ASP A 36 21.85 -12.74 -8.56
C ASP A 36 21.10 -12.90 -9.89
N ILE A 37 19.77 -13.06 -9.86
CA ILE A 37 18.95 -13.13 -11.07
C ILE A 37 18.96 -11.80 -11.84
N ARG A 38 18.87 -10.65 -11.15
CA ARG A 38 18.93 -9.32 -11.78
C ARG A 38 20.28 -9.09 -12.45
N SER A 39 21.39 -9.34 -11.74
CA SER A 39 22.74 -9.23 -12.31
C SER A 39 22.94 -10.17 -13.49
N PHE A 40 22.43 -11.41 -13.40
CA PHE A 40 22.52 -12.39 -14.48
C PHE A 40 21.70 -11.98 -15.72
N LYS A 41 20.51 -11.40 -15.55
CA LYS A 41 19.70 -10.88 -16.66
C LYS A 41 20.37 -9.68 -17.33
N HIS A 42 21.01 -8.81 -16.57
CA HIS A 42 21.78 -7.68 -17.11
C HIS A 42 23.00 -8.17 -17.90
N GLU A 43 23.76 -9.15 -17.37
CA GLU A 43 24.94 -9.73 -18.07
C GLU A 43 24.55 -10.46 -19.37
N HIS A 44 23.34 -11.02 -19.45
CA HIS A 44 22.87 -11.78 -20.60
C HIS A 44 21.84 -11.06 -21.48
N GLU A 45 21.67 -9.74 -21.29
CA GLU A 45 20.75 -8.87 -22.05
C GLU A 45 19.32 -9.44 -22.12
N LEU A 46 18.84 -10.01 -21.02
CA LEU A 46 17.50 -10.60 -20.89
C LEU A 46 16.46 -9.60 -20.37
N VAL A 47 16.73 -8.32 -20.55
CA VAL A 47 15.73 -7.26 -20.32
C VAL A 47 14.59 -7.53 -21.30
N PRO A 48 13.31 -7.51 -20.86
CA PRO A 48 12.18 -7.59 -21.77
C PRO A 48 12.41 -6.50 -22.82
N GLY A 49 12.66 -6.91 -24.07
CA GLY A 49 12.90 -5.99 -25.15
C GLY A 49 11.74 -5.02 -25.21
N ASP A 50 12.06 -3.76 -24.96
CA ASP A 50 11.29 -2.59 -25.29
C ASP A 50 10.58 -2.85 -26.63
N ALA A 51 9.27 -2.99 -26.59
CA ALA A 51 8.48 -2.69 -27.77
C ALA A 51 8.81 -1.23 -28.12
N PRO A 52 9.21 -0.90 -29.36
CA PRO A 52 9.83 0.37 -29.69
C PRO A 52 8.86 1.50 -29.37
N GLY A 53 9.09 2.16 -28.23
CA GLY A 53 8.03 2.98 -27.65
C GLY A 53 8.40 3.76 -26.40
N ASN A 54 9.67 4.07 -26.14
CA ASN A 54 10.02 5.38 -25.57
C ASN A 54 11.53 5.62 -25.67
N GLY A 55 11.92 6.63 -26.45
CA GLY A 55 13.29 7.10 -26.46
C GLY A 55 13.64 7.72 -25.11
N ASP A 56 14.66 7.16 -24.47
CA ASP A 56 15.45 7.84 -23.44
C ASP A 56 16.92 7.74 -23.85
N ASP A 57 17.27 8.49 -24.90
CA ASP A 57 18.60 9.05 -25.03
C ASP A 57 18.73 10.16 -23.96
N GLY A 58 19.06 9.76 -22.73
CA GLY A 58 19.40 10.69 -21.67
C GLY A 58 20.77 11.35 -21.95
N PRO A 59 20.87 12.69 -22.04
CA PRO A 59 22.11 13.38 -22.34
C PRO A 59 23.11 13.27 -21.18
N ALA A 60 24.39 13.40 -21.52
CA ALA A 60 25.51 13.40 -20.58
C ALA A 60 25.26 14.31 -19.38
N VAL A 61 25.39 13.72 -18.18
CA VAL A 61 25.46 14.37 -16.88
C VAL A 61 26.58 15.43 -16.84
N SER A 62 26.23 16.67 -17.13
CA SER A 62 27.07 17.83 -16.85
C SER A 62 26.16 18.99 -16.48
N GLU A 63 26.26 19.43 -15.23
CA GLU A 63 25.42 20.42 -14.52
C GLU A 63 24.17 19.84 -13.82
N GLU A 64 24.41 18.92 -12.88
CA GLU A 64 23.48 18.54 -11.82
C GLU A 64 23.23 19.75 -10.91
N LEU A 65 22.14 20.48 -11.16
CA LEU A 65 21.50 21.31 -10.15
C LEU A 65 21.04 20.37 -9.03
N ASP A 66 21.65 20.51 -7.85
CA ASP A 66 21.38 19.68 -6.68
C ASP A 66 19.98 20.02 -6.13
N LEU A 67 18.96 19.34 -6.68
CA LEU A 67 17.51 19.48 -6.38
C LEU A 67 17.17 19.40 -4.89
N ARG A 68 18.11 18.93 -4.06
CA ARG A 68 17.98 18.84 -2.60
C ARG A 68 18.05 20.20 -1.91
N ALA A 69 18.83 21.14 -2.45
CA ALA A 69 18.97 22.47 -1.86
C ALA A 69 17.71 23.36 -2.05
N GLU A 70 16.92 23.09 -3.08
CA GLU A 70 15.68 23.83 -3.36
C GLU A 70 14.55 23.39 -2.42
N ASP A 71 14.46 22.09 -2.11
CA ASP A 71 13.42 21.54 -1.23
C ASP A 71 13.61 22.03 0.23
N ASP A 72 14.85 22.02 0.74
CA ASP A 72 15.17 22.52 2.09
C ASP A 72 14.83 24.02 2.26
N ALA A 73 15.02 24.82 1.21
CA ALA A 73 14.70 26.24 1.22
C ALA A 73 13.18 26.51 1.26
N LEU A 74 12.39 25.69 0.56
CA LEU A 74 10.93 25.78 0.59
C LEU A 74 10.36 25.39 1.95
N VAL A 75 10.93 24.38 2.61
CA VAL A 75 10.52 23.96 3.96
C VAL A 75 10.86 25.03 5.00
N ALA A 76 12.04 25.65 4.92
CA ALA A 76 12.42 26.72 5.84
C ALA A 76 11.50 27.96 5.72
N ALA A 77 11.15 28.37 4.50
CA ALA A 77 10.25 29.49 4.27
C ALA A 77 8.80 29.22 4.73
N ALA A 78 8.33 27.98 4.59
CA ALA A 78 7.01 27.59 5.08
C ALA A 78 6.94 27.64 6.62
N LEU A 79 7.99 27.18 7.31
CA LEU A 79 8.05 27.16 8.77
C LEU A 79 8.13 28.57 9.37
N GLU A 80 8.89 29.49 8.74
CA GLU A 80 8.95 30.89 9.18
C GLU A 80 7.61 31.62 9.00
N ALA A 81 6.88 31.35 7.90
CA ALA A 81 5.55 31.91 7.69
C ALA A 81 4.50 31.35 8.68
N GLU A 82 4.59 30.08 9.06
CA GLU A 82 3.71 29.49 10.07
C GLU A 82 3.98 30.10 11.46
N GLN A 83 5.26 30.37 11.77
CA GLN A 83 5.68 30.96 13.03
C GLN A 83 5.26 32.44 13.16
N GLU A 84 5.34 33.23 12.09
CA GLU A 84 4.77 34.59 12.06
C GLU A 84 3.25 34.60 12.27
N VAL A 85 2.52 33.63 11.71
CA VAL A 85 1.06 33.54 11.89
C VAL A 85 0.70 33.20 13.34
N ASP A 86 1.48 32.29 13.96
CA ASP A 86 1.30 31.91 15.36
C ASP A 86 1.58 33.09 16.30
N GLU A 87 2.69 33.82 16.10
CA GLU A 87 3.05 35.00 16.89
C GLU A 87 1.99 36.13 16.80
N VAL A 88 1.44 36.38 15.62
CA VAL A 88 0.36 37.38 15.44
C VAL A 88 -0.95 36.94 16.11
N SER A 89 -1.21 35.63 16.19
CA SER A 89 -2.40 35.09 16.86
C SER A 89 -2.31 35.11 18.39
N GLU A 90 -1.10 34.97 18.94
CA GLU A 90 -0.85 35.03 20.38
C GLU A 90 -0.94 36.46 20.95
N ASP A 91 -0.52 37.48 20.18
CA ASP A 91 -0.67 38.89 20.57
C ASP A 91 -2.16 39.30 20.64
N GLU A 92 -2.98 38.92 19.64
CA GLU A 92 -4.42 39.25 19.56
C GLU A 92 -5.27 38.51 20.62
N ALA A 93 -4.85 37.33 21.09
CA ALA A 93 -5.57 36.57 22.12
C ALA A 93 -5.39 37.13 23.55
N SER A 94 -4.42 38.03 23.77
CA SER A 94 -4.12 38.58 25.09
C SER A 94 -4.94 39.83 25.47
N GLU A 95 -5.65 40.44 24.52
CA GLU A 95 -6.44 41.68 24.74
C GLU A 95 -7.94 41.45 25.08
N ASP A 96 -8.50 40.24 24.91
CA ASP A 96 -9.96 40.00 25.02
C ASP A 96 -10.43 39.29 26.31
N GLU A 97 -9.53 38.88 27.22
CA GLU A 97 -9.88 38.14 28.45
C GLU A 97 -10.13 39.06 29.67
N ALA A 98 -11.03 40.03 29.52
CA ALA A 98 -11.53 40.83 30.65
C ALA A 98 -13.00 41.27 30.47
N SER A 99 -13.93 40.32 30.39
CA SER A 99 -15.35 40.58 30.73
C SER A 99 -16.08 39.34 31.28
N ASP A 100 -16.14 39.35 32.60
CA ASP A 100 -16.92 38.56 33.58
C ASP A 100 -18.40 38.24 33.21
N GLY A 101 -18.94 37.14 33.75
CA GLY A 101 -20.32 37.13 34.29
C GLY A 101 -21.30 36.02 33.90
N ASP A 102 -21.18 34.87 34.57
CA ASP A 102 -22.22 34.01 35.21
C ASP A 102 -23.61 33.66 34.61
N GLU A 103 -23.85 32.34 34.60
CA GLU A 103 -24.98 31.52 35.11
C GLU A 103 -26.45 31.90 34.81
N ASP A 104 -27.19 31.00 34.13
CA ASP A 104 -28.39 30.36 34.69
C ASP A 104 -28.97 29.24 33.78
N SER A 105 -29.38 28.11 34.38
CA SER A 105 -30.67 27.43 34.17
C SER A 105 -30.60 25.96 34.60
N ASP A 106 -30.99 25.70 35.85
CA ASP A 106 -31.68 24.48 36.25
C ASP A 106 -33.05 24.37 35.53
N ASP A 107 -33.54 23.15 35.25
CA ASP A 107 -34.84 22.61 35.74
C ASP A 107 -35.21 21.27 35.05
N ASP A 108 -35.55 20.29 35.89
CA ASP A 108 -36.54 19.20 35.80
C ASP A 108 -36.77 18.34 34.52
N ASP A 109 -36.83 17.00 34.68
CA ASP A 109 -38.09 16.29 35.04
C ASP A 109 -37.98 14.75 34.86
N ASP A 110 -38.88 14.03 35.53
CA ASP A 110 -38.77 12.68 36.09
C ASP A 110 -39.69 11.65 35.34
N LYS A 111 -39.10 10.57 34.76
CA LYS A 111 -39.68 9.19 34.49
C LYS A 111 -41.01 8.99 33.69
N PRO A 112 -41.48 7.74 33.39
CA PRO A 112 -40.82 6.42 33.35
C PRO A 112 -41.02 5.58 32.05
N LYS A 113 -40.24 4.51 31.99
CA LYS A 113 -40.16 3.40 31.00
C LYS A 113 -41.49 2.81 30.51
N ARG A 114 -41.68 2.76 29.18
CA ARG A 114 -42.63 1.84 28.52
C ARG A 114 -41.89 0.69 27.83
N ARG A 115 -42.02 -0.51 28.41
CA ARG A 115 -41.61 -1.79 27.80
C ARG A 115 -42.50 -2.08 26.59
N ARG A 116 -41.94 -2.06 25.37
CA ARG A 116 -42.58 -2.67 24.19
C ARG A 116 -41.77 -3.89 23.73
N ARG A 117 -42.38 -5.04 23.99
CA ARG A 117 -41.98 -6.37 23.52
C ARG A 117 -42.24 -6.45 22.01
N GLY A 118 -41.18 -6.49 21.21
CA GLY A 118 -41.23 -6.78 19.79
C GLY A 118 -40.22 -7.88 19.45
N ARG A 119 -40.68 -9.13 19.36
CA ARG A 119 -39.94 -10.19 18.67
C ARG A 119 -40.37 -10.16 17.21
N ARG A 120 -39.49 -9.75 16.29
CA ARG A 120 -39.44 -10.30 14.92
C ARG A 120 -38.19 -9.84 14.19
N GLY A 121 -37.39 -10.81 13.74
CA GLY A 121 -36.46 -10.64 12.63
C GLY A 121 -35.28 -9.71 12.91
N GLY A 122 -34.30 -10.20 13.68
CA GLY A 122 -32.92 -9.75 13.54
C GLY A 122 -32.42 -10.17 12.16
N ARG A 123 -32.91 -9.49 11.12
CA ARG A 123 -32.37 -9.55 9.77
C ARG A 123 -30.90 -9.19 9.92
N GLY A 124 -30.04 -10.16 9.58
CA GLY A 124 -28.63 -10.16 9.93
C GLY A 124 -28.04 -8.76 9.85
N ARG A 125 -27.50 -8.28 10.98
CA ARG A 125 -26.49 -7.23 10.92
C ARG A 125 -25.49 -7.75 9.90
N ARG A 126 -25.49 -7.18 8.68
CA ARG A 126 -24.38 -7.32 7.75
C ARG A 126 -23.16 -7.07 8.61
N ARG A 127 -22.37 -8.13 8.86
CA ARG A 127 -21.15 -7.99 9.66
C ARG A 127 -20.37 -6.91 8.93
N LYS A 128 -20.20 -5.77 9.60
CA LYS A 128 -19.37 -4.70 9.07
C LYS A 128 -18.02 -5.36 8.85
N GLN A 129 -17.54 -5.36 7.61
CA GLN A 129 -16.20 -5.87 7.31
C GLN A 129 -15.26 -5.18 8.29
N GLN A 130 -14.65 -5.97 9.16
CA GLN A 130 -13.77 -5.43 10.18
C GLN A 130 -12.50 -5.05 9.45
N ALA A 131 -12.02 -3.83 9.68
CA ALA A 131 -10.68 -3.47 9.25
C ALA A 131 -9.72 -4.37 10.02
N LEU A 132 -9.00 -5.22 9.31
CA LEU A 132 -7.96 -6.06 9.87
C LEU A 132 -6.66 -5.28 9.86
N GLU A 133 -5.93 -5.35 10.97
CA GLU A 133 -4.63 -4.70 11.07
C GLU A 133 -3.56 -5.52 10.35
N GLY A 134 -2.58 -4.83 9.80
CA GLY A 134 -1.42 -5.44 9.16
C GLY A 134 -0.21 -4.54 9.27
N THR A 135 0.97 -5.15 9.25
CA THR A 135 2.25 -4.47 9.27
C THR A 135 2.97 -4.71 7.95
N PHE A 136 3.38 -3.63 7.31
CA PHE A 136 4.26 -3.67 6.16
C PHE A 136 5.71 -3.56 6.65
N ASP A 137 6.48 -4.61 6.45
CA ASP A 137 7.88 -4.70 6.83
C ASP A 137 8.77 -4.60 5.58
N HIS A 138 9.85 -3.85 5.69
CA HIS A 138 10.84 -3.70 4.62
C HIS A 138 12.25 -3.91 5.18
N GLY A 139 12.97 -4.85 4.61
CA GLY A 139 14.36 -5.13 4.97
C GLY A 139 15.24 -5.33 3.73
N ASP A 140 16.52 -5.57 3.96
CA ASP A 140 17.50 -5.86 2.89
C ASP A 140 17.15 -7.14 2.11
N GLU A 141 16.32 -8.00 2.69
CA GLU A 141 15.84 -9.27 2.13
C GLU A 141 14.54 -9.11 1.32
N GLY A 142 13.94 -7.91 1.29
CA GLY A 142 12.74 -7.60 0.51
C GLY A 142 11.59 -7.01 1.35
N TYR A 143 10.38 -7.12 0.81
CA TYR A 143 9.16 -6.60 1.41
C TYR A 143 8.27 -7.73 1.93
N GLY A 144 7.74 -7.58 3.14
CA GLY A 144 6.80 -8.51 3.77
C GLY A 144 5.54 -7.78 4.24
N LEU A 145 4.37 -8.40 4.02
CA LEU A 145 3.11 -7.95 4.61
C LEU A 145 2.65 -8.99 5.63
N TRP A 146 2.58 -8.58 6.89
CA TRP A 146 2.09 -9.41 8.00
C TRP A 146 0.66 -8.97 8.33
N LEU A 147 -0.27 -9.91 8.39
CA LEU A 147 -1.66 -9.64 8.75
C LEU A 147 -1.93 -10.18 10.16
N ASP A 148 -2.81 -9.53 10.91
CA ASP A 148 -3.27 -10.03 12.22
C ASP A 148 -3.78 -11.48 12.09
N PRO A 149 -3.37 -12.41 12.98
CA PRO A 149 -3.93 -13.75 13.08
C PRO A 149 -5.46 -13.84 13.00
N ALA A 150 -6.20 -12.81 13.44
CA ALA A 150 -7.66 -12.73 13.35
C ALA A 150 -8.22 -12.89 11.93
N ILE A 151 -7.40 -12.67 10.88
CA ILE A 151 -7.80 -12.93 9.50
C ILE A 151 -8.25 -14.38 9.25
N GLN A 152 -7.73 -15.33 10.03
CA GLN A 152 -8.09 -16.74 9.90
C GLN A 152 -9.57 -17.01 10.22
N ASP A 153 -10.17 -16.17 11.05
CA ASP A 153 -11.58 -16.27 11.44
C ASP A 153 -12.50 -15.45 10.52
N ASP A 154 -11.94 -14.71 9.56
CA ASP A 154 -12.72 -13.92 8.62
C ASP A 154 -13.41 -14.85 7.59
N PRO A 155 -14.75 -14.77 7.44
CA PRO A 155 -15.48 -15.65 6.54
C PRO A 155 -15.15 -15.41 5.07
N VAL A 156 -14.83 -14.18 4.68
CA VAL A 156 -14.44 -13.84 3.30
C VAL A 156 -13.07 -14.43 3.00
N TYR A 157 -12.14 -14.35 3.96
CA TYR A 157 -10.84 -15.01 3.84
C TYR A 157 -11.00 -16.54 3.73
N ALA A 158 -11.78 -17.14 4.62
CA ALA A 158 -12.02 -18.58 4.63
C ALA A 158 -12.68 -19.09 3.33
N GLU A 159 -13.60 -18.31 2.75
CA GLU A 159 -14.36 -18.70 1.56
C GLU A 159 -13.58 -18.47 0.25
N HIS A 160 -12.84 -17.36 0.15
CA HIS A 160 -12.26 -16.91 -1.11
C HIS A 160 -10.73 -16.98 -1.16
N TRP A 161 -10.04 -17.03 -0.02
CA TRP A 161 -8.58 -16.90 0.06
C TRP A 161 -7.88 -18.10 0.67
N ALA A 162 -8.55 -18.88 1.53
CA ALA A 162 -7.94 -20.02 2.19
C ALA A 162 -7.37 -21.03 1.18
N GLY A 163 -6.04 -21.25 1.25
CA GLY A 163 -5.32 -22.16 0.35
C GLY A 163 -4.83 -21.54 -0.96
N HIS A 164 -5.23 -20.31 -1.31
CA HIS A 164 -4.69 -19.59 -2.45
C HIS A 164 -3.32 -18.99 -2.10
N ARG A 165 -2.27 -19.60 -2.66
CA ARG A 165 -0.87 -19.16 -2.46
C ARG A 165 -0.36 -18.19 -3.52
N PRO A 166 -0.71 -18.30 -4.82
CA PRO A 166 -0.26 -17.34 -5.81
C PRO A 166 -1.17 -16.11 -5.84
N VAL A 167 -0.58 -14.93 -5.67
CA VAL A 167 -1.27 -13.63 -5.68
C VAL A 167 -0.58 -12.68 -6.66
N ILE A 168 -1.33 -11.72 -7.17
CA ILE A 168 -0.85 -10.57 -7.93
C ILE A 168 -0.96 -9.35 -7.02
N VAL A 169 0.06 -8.50 -7.02
CA VAL A 169 0.11 -7.29 -6.20
C VAL A 169 0.19 -6.08 -7.13
N THR A 170 -0.78 -5.19 -7.02
CA THR A 170 -0.82 -3.91 -7.72
C THR A 170 -0.58 -2.78 -6.72
N VAL A 171 0.39 -1.92 -6.99
CA VAL A 171 0.75 -0.79 -6.13
C VAL A 171 0.24 0.50 -6.76
N GLU A 172 -0.68 1.18 -6.09
CA GLU A 172 -1.17 2.51 -6.44
C GLU A 172 -0.64 3.54 -5.45
N ALA A 173 -0.82 4.83 -5.76
CA ALA A 173 -0.33 5.93 -4.92
C ALA A 173 -0.88 5.88 -3.48
N GLU A 174 -2.14 5.46 -3.30
CA GLU A 174 -2.82 5.50 -2.00
C GLU A 174 -3.15 4.11 -1.43
N ARG A 175 -2.89 3.03 -2.19
CA ARG A 175 -3.26 1.67 -1.78
C ARG A 175 -2.47 0.59 -2.48
N ILE A 176 -2.32 -0.54 -1.80
CA ILE A 176 -1.81 -1.79 -2.37
C ILE A 176 -2.98 -2.76 -2.48
N ILE A 177 -3.21 -3.28 -3.69
CA ILE A 177 -4.27 -4.23 -3.98
C ILE A 177 -3.63 -5.62 -4.17
N ILE A 178 -4.16 -6.60 -3.45
CA ILE A 178 -3.77 -8.01 -3.61
C ILE A 178 -4.96 -8.72 -4.25
N SER A 179 -4.73 -9.37 -5.39
CA SER A 179 -5.70 -10.20 -6.09
C SER A 179 -5.19 -11.63 -6.25
N ARG A 180 -6.10 -12.60 -6.42
CA ARG A 180 -5.70 -13.99 -6.69
C ARG A 180 -5.16 -14.08 -8.12
N ALA A 181 -4.05 -14.80 -8.29
CA ALA A 181 -3.50 -15.01 -9.62
C ALA A 181 -4.39 -15.97 -10.44
N GLY A 182 -4.92 -15.51 -11.59
CA GLY A 182 -5.67 -16.33 -12.55
C GLY A 182 -7.20 -16.24 -12.50
N GLU A 183 -7.78 -15.24 -11.83
CA GLU A 183 -9.24 -15.00 -11.86
C GLU A 183 -9.67 -14.00 -12.95
N ASP A 184 -8.76 -13.15 -13.44
CA ASP A 184 -9.07 -12.13 -14.46
C ASP A 184 -9.48 -12.72 -15.82
N GLU A 185 -9.35 -14.04 -16.02
CA GLU A 185 -9.76 -14.73 -17.26
C GLU A 185 -11.23 -15.18 -17.26
N ASP A 186 -11.94 -15.17 -16.13
CA ASP A 186 -13.27 -15.83 -16.00
C ASP A 186 -14.45 -14.86 -15.85
N SER A 187 -14.22 -13.54 -15.98
CA SER A 187 -15.25 -12.50 -15.72
C SER A 187 -15.65 -11.65 -16.92
N GLY A 188 -15.25 -12.04 -18.14
CA GLY A 188 -15.54 -11.26 -19.35
C GLY A 188 -15.89 -12.11 -20.56
N ASP A 189 -17.04 -12.79 -20.55
CA ASP A 189 -17.75 -13.22 -21.78
C ASP A 189 -19.12 -13.86 -21.47
N GLU A 190 -20.03 -13.13 -20.82
CA GLU A 190 -21.45 -13.52 -20.78
C GLU A 190 -22.34 -12.27 -20.75
N ASP A 191 -22.40 -11.51 -21.85
CA ASP A 191 -23.51 -10.60 -22.15
C ASP A 191 -23.49 -10.22 -23.66
N GLU A 192 -23.89 -11.16 -24.53
CA GLU A 192 -24.36 -10.84 -25.88
C GLU A 192 -25.53 -11.78 -26.23
N ASP A 193 -26.76 -11.30 -25.95
CA ASP A 193 -28.04 -11.85 -26.46
C ASP A 193 -28.86 -10.70 -27.08
#